data_AF-A0A558CTL0-F1
#
_entry.id   AF-A0A558CTL0-F1
#
_cell.length_a   1.000
_cell.length_b   1.000
_cell.length_c   1.000
_cell.angle_alpha   90.00
_cell.angle_beta   90.00
_cell.angle_gamma   90.00
#
_symmetry.space_group_name_H-M   'P 1'
#
loop_
_entity.id
_entity.type
_entity.pdbx_description
1 polymer ?
#
loop_
_entity_poly.entity_id
_entity_poly.type
_entity_poly.pdbx_seq_one_letter_code
_entity_poly.pdbx_strand_id
1 'polypeptide(L)'
;METSGGWQTEITEDLKEFLTTQRSIFLGTSNANGQPYIQHRGGPPGFVKVIDRNMLAFADYKGNRQFISQGNLTDNPKAFIFLIDYLNRVRIKIWGHAKIVENEPEFIAELMCSQNEYKARAEQVMIFYVDAWDRNCPQHIPQRIDREDVEELLQQRDLRIAELEEQVSLLKARSK
;
A
#
# COMPACT_ATOMS: atom_id res chain seq x y z
N MET A 1 -22.39 -13.06 5.40
CA MET A 1 -22.10 -11.69 4.94
C MET A 1 -23.02 -10.76 5.69
N GLU A 2 -22.50 -9.69 6.30
CA GLU A 2 -23.34 -8.74 7.04
C GLU A 2 -24.35 -8.06 6.10
N THR A 3 -25.58 -7.92 6.57
CA THR A 3 -26.75 -7.44 5.81
C THR A 3 -27.01 -5.93 5.97
N SER A 4 -26.15 -5.18 6.66
CA SER A 4 -26.47 -3.81 7.13
C SER A 4 -25.58 -2.69 6.58
N GLY A 5 -24.87 -2.92 5.48
CA GLY A 5 -24.16 -1.88 4.73
C GLY A 5 -23.73 -2.44 3.39
N GLY A 6 -24.17 -1.81 2.28
CA GLY A 6 -23.85 -2.31 0.95
C GLY A 6 -22.35 -2.28 0.72
N TRP A 7 -21.74 -3.46 0.61
CA TRP A 7 -20.35 -3.57 0.17
C TRP A 7 -20.24 -2.96 -1.23
N GLN A 8 -19.23 -2.12 -1.41
CA GLN A 8 -18.97 -1.51 -2.71
C GLN A 8 -18.33 -2.56 -3.62
N THR A 9 -18.85 -2.75 -4.83
CA THR A 9 -18.37 -3.78 -5.77
C THR A 9 -17.47 -3.20 -6.87
N GLU A 10 -17.39 -1.88 -6.97
CA GLU A 10 -16.50 -1.18 -7.90
C GLU A 10 -15.44 -0.39 -7.12
N ILE A 11 -14.28 -0.19 -7.75
CA ILE A 11 -13.23 0.68 -7.28
C ILE A 11 -13.68 2.12 -7.52
N THR A 12 -14.16 2.73 -6.44
CA THR A 12 -14.56 4.13 -6.36
C THR A 12 -13.33 5.05 -6.30
N GLU A 13 -13.54 6.35 -6.52
CA GLU A 13 -12.46 7.34 -6.43
C GLU A 13 -11.86 7.42 -5.01
N ASP A 14 -12.65 7.22 -3.94
CA ASP A 14 -12.10 7.23 -2.58
C ASP A 14 -11.20 6.02 -2.29
N LEU A 15 -11.54 4.83 -2.81
CA LEU A 15 -10.65 3.67 -2.74
C LEU A 15 -9.38 3.90 -3.56
N LYS A 16 -9.52 4.47 -4.76
CA LYS A 16 -8.38 4.77 -5.64
C LYS A 16 -7.43 5.77 -4.99
N GLU A 17 -7.93 6.89 -4.47
CA GLU A 17 -7.16 7.88 -3.72
C GLU A 17 -6.47 7.23 -2.53
N PHE A 18 -7.17 6.40 -1.75
CA PHE A 18 -6.57 5.67 -0.65
C PHE A 18 -5.39 4.82 -1.12
N LEU A 19 -5.55 4.01 -2.17
CA LEU A 19 -4.52 3.13 -2.72
C LEU A 19 -3.26 3.88 -3.17
N THR A 20 -3.38 5.12 -3.67
CA THR A 20 -2.22 5.93 -4.12
C THR A 20 -1.23 6.25 -3.00
N THR A 21 -1.68 6.23 -1.74
CA THR A 21 -0.83 6.53 -0.56
C THR A 21 -0.26 5.26 0.08
N GLN A 22 -0.78 4.09 -0.27
CA GLN A 22 -0.43 2.85 0.42
C GLN A 22 0.95 2.36 -0.02
N ARG A 23 1.76 2.00 0.99
CA ARG A 23 3.09 1.39 0.83
C ARG A 23 3.11 -0.09 1.23
N SER A 24 2.03 -0.57 1.86
CA SER A 24 1.95 -1.89 2.48
C SER A 24 0.54 -2.45 2.35
N ILE A 25 0.47 -3.74 2.02
CA ILE A 25 -0.76 -4.54 2.07
C ILE A 25 -0.50 -5.88 2.74
N PHE A 26 -1.56 -6.48 3.28
CA PHE A 26 -1.55 -7.88 3.68
C PHE A 26 -2.46 -8.68 2.74
N LEU A 27 -1.84 -9.58 1.98
CA LEU A 27 -2.54 -10.47 1.06
C LEU A 27 -2.87 -11.79 1.76
N GLY A 28 -4.15 -12.04 1.99
CA GLY A 28 -4.70 -13.32 2.41
C GLY A 28 -5.04 -14.21 1.22
N THR A 29 -4.64 -15.47 1.27
CA THR A 29 -5.04 -16.52 0.32
C THR A 29 -5.40 -17.79 1.08
N SER A 30 -6.04 -18.74 0.42
CA SER A 30 -6.23 -20.08 0.98
C SER A 30 -6.10 -21.14 -0.10
N ASN A 31 -5.66 -22.35 0.26
CA ASN A 31 -5.63 -23.46 -0.68
C ASN A 31 -7.04 -24.05 -0.91
N ALA A 32 -7.16 -25.10 -1.73
CA ALA A 32 -8.42 -25.79 -2.00
C ALA A 32 -9.11 -26.37 -0.75
N ASN A 33 -8.35 -26.71 0.30
CA ASN A 33 -8.89 -27.20 1.57
C ASN A 33 -9.30 -26.06 2.52
N GLY A 34 -9.16 -24.81 2.10
CA GLY A 34 -9.49 -23.64 2.92
C GLY A 34 -8.46 -23.29 3.98
N GLN A 35 -7.24 -23.86 3.96
CA GLN A 35 -6.17 -23.49 4.87
C GLN A 35 -5.74 -22.03 4.61
N PRO A 36 -5.90 -21.11 5.58
CA PRO A 36 -5.54 -19.72 5.38
C PRO A 36 -4.03 -19.50 5.40
N TYR A 37 -3.59 -18.52 4.62
CA TYR A 37 -2.24 -17.97 4.61
C TYR A 37 -2.29 -16.47 4.42
N ILE A 38 -1.37 -15.73 5.04
CA ILE A 38 -1.25 -14.28 4.89
C ILE A 38 0.20 -13.89 4.62
N GLN A 39 0.40 -12.97 3.69
CA GLN A 39 1.71 -12.45 3.35
C GLN A 39 1.68 -10.93 3.23
N HIS A 40 2.62 -10.27 3.90
CA HIS A 40 2.87 -8.85 3.68
C HIS A 40 3.50 -8.63 2.30
N ARG A 41 2.96 -7.66 1.55
CA ARG A 41 3.55 -7.14 0.31
C ARG A 41 3.70 -5.63 0.47
N GLY A 42 4.87 -5.10 0.14
CA GLY A 42 5.15 -3.68 0.25
C GLY A 42 5.87 -3.16 -0.97
N GLY A 43 5.76 -1.86 -1.19
CA GLY A 43 6.34 -1.12 -2.30
C GLY A 43 6.32 0.39 -2.01
N PRO A 44 6.71 1.23 -2.97
CA PRO A 44 6.54 2.68 -2.84
C PRO A 44 5.06 3.08 -2.76
N PRO A 45 4.73 4.33 -2.40
CA PRO A 45 3.36 4.82 -2.39
C PRO A 45 2.66 4.54 -3.71
N GLY A 46 1.48 3.92 -3.64
CA GLY A 46 0.69 3.62 -4.82
C GLY A 46 1.28 2.53 -5.69
N PHE A 47 2.06 1.60 -5.10
CA PHE A 47 2.56 0.42 -5.83
C PHE A 47 1.41 -0.50 -6.29
N VAL A 48 0.26 -0.45 -5.62
CA VAL A 48 -1.00 -1.06 -6.10
C VAL A 48 -1.66 -0.12 -7.09
N LYS A 49 -1.70 -0.53 -8.36
CA LYS A 49 -2.31 0.21 -9.46
C LYS A 49 -3.75 -0.20 -9.67
N VAL A 50 -4.61 0.78 -9.88
CA VAL A 50 -5.97 0.59 -10.39
C VAL A 50 -5.88 0.54 -11.90
N ILE A 51 -6.17 -0.61 -12.50
CA ILE A 51 -6.12 -0.85 -13.94
C ILE A 51 -7.46 -0.48 -14.59
N ASP A 52 -8.57 -0.86 -13.94
CA ASP A 52 -9.92 -0.50 -14.35
C ASP A 52 -10.86 -0.43 -13.13
N ARG A 53 -12.18 -0.49 -13.34
CA ARG A 53 -13.20 -0.35 -12.28
C ARG A 53 -13.24 -1.51 -11.28
N ASN A 54 -12.66 -2.67 -11.59
CA ASN A 54 -12.61 -3.82 -10.68
C ASN A 54 -11.28 -4.57 -10.69
N MET A 55 -10.25 -4.06 -11.38
CA MET A 55 -8.96 -4.70 -11.48
C MET A 55 -7.87 -3.85 -10.83
N LEU A 56 -7.19 -4.46 -9.86
CA LEU A 56 -5.95 -3.99 -9.29
C LEU A 56 -4.78 -4.81 -9.84
N ALA A 57 -3.61 -4.19 -9.96
CA ALA A 57 -2.37 -4.89 -10.26
C ALA A 57 -1.19 -4.31 -9.51
N PHE A 58 -0.24 -5.15 -9.16
CA PHE A 58 1.05 -4.71 -8.60
C PHE A 58 2.16 -5.68 -8.99
N ALA A 59 3.37 -5.13 -9.10
CA ALA A 59 4.57 -5.93 -9.29
C ALA A 59 4.85 -6.73 -8.02
N ASP A 60 5.08 -8.04 -8.17
CA ASP A 60 5.58 -8.87 -7.08
C ASP A 60 7.10 -8.99 -7.20
N TYR A 61 7.78 -8.62 -6.12
CA TYR A 61 9.23 -8.53 -6.07
C TYR A 61 9.85 -9.85 -5.68
N LYS A 62 11.08 -10.07 -6.12
CA LYS A 62 11.90 -11.21 -5.71
C LYS A 62 12.04 -11.25 -4.19
N GLY A 63 11.33 -12.18 -3.55
CA GLY A 63 11.37 -12.41 -2.12
C GLY A 63 12.21 -13.62 -1.71
N ASN A 64 11.88 -14.18 -0.55
CA ASN A 64 12.45 -15.42 0.00
C ASN A 64 12.00 -16.71 -0.73
N ARG A 65 11.38 -16.59 -1.92
CA ARG A 65 10.86 -17.69 -2.74
C ARG A 65 9.85 -18.60 -2.02
N GLN A 66 9.11 -18.06 -1.04
CA GLN A 66 7.96 -18.76 -0.47
C GLN A 66 6.76 -18.63 -1.42
N PHE A 67 6.63 -19.58 -2.33
CA PHE A 67 5.56 -19.64 -3.34
C PHE A 67 4.20 -20.09 -2.77
N ILE A 68 3.94 -19.88 -1.47
CA ILE A 68 2.72 -20.36 -0.81
C ILE A 68 1.48 -19.62 -1.37
N SER A 69 1.52 -18.29 -1.48
CA SER A 69 0.41 -17.55 -2.08
C SER A 69 0.17 -17.97 -3.53
N GLN A 70 1.24 -18.19 -4.31
CA GLN A 70 1.14 -18.63 -5.70
C GLN A 70 0.51 -20.01 -5.81
N GLY A 71 1.00 -20.98 -5.03
CA GLY A 71 0.42 -22.33 -4.98
C GLY A 71 -1.05 -22.31 -4.55
N ASN A 72 -1.39 -21.53 -3.52
CA ASN A 72 -2.79 -21.35 -3.11
C ASN A 72 -3.67 -20.83 -4.25
N LEU A 73 -3.21 -19.80 -4.98
CA LEU A 73 -3.98 -19.17 -6.06
C LEU A 73 -4.15 -20.06 -7.29
N THR A 74 -3.23 -20.99 -7.53
CA THR A 74 -3.38 -22.01 -8.58
C THR A 74 -4.58 -22.93 -8.30
N ASP A 75 -4.77 -23.32 -7.04
CA ASP A 75 -5.83 -24.25 -6.64
C ASP A 75 -7.15 -23.55 -6.25
N ASN A 76 -7.06 -22.32 -5.75
CA ASN A 76 -8.17 -21.52 -5.26
C ASN A 76 -7.89 -20.03 -5.48
N PRO A 77 -8.57 -19.38 -6.44
CA PRO A 77 -8.26 -18.00 -6.81
C PRO A 77 -8.73 -16.98 -5.76
N LYS A 78 -9.49 -17.38 -4.74
CA LYS A 78 -10.03 -16.44 -3.73
C LYS A 78 -8.89 -15.81 -2.94
N ALA A 79 -8.94 -14.48 -2.87
CA ALA A 79 -7.94 -13.68 -2.19
C ALA A 79 -8.60 -12.54 -1.41
N PHE A 80 -7.83 -12.01 -0.47
CA PHE A 80 -8.26 -10.92 0.39
C PHE A 80 -7.11 -9.93 0.56
N ILE A 81 -7.36 -8.65 0.36
CA ILE A 81 -6.38 -7.59 0.65
C ILE A 81 -6.87 -6.83 1.87
N PHE A 82 -6.00 -6.75 2.88
CA PHE A 82 -6.19 -5.88 4.04
C PHE A 82 -5.18 -4.74 3.99
N LEU A 83 -5.69 -3.51 4.13
CA LEU A 83 -4.89 -2.30 4.15
C LEU A 83 -5.18 -1.50 5.41
N ILE A 84 -4.13 -0.86 5.94
CA ILE A 84 -4.24 0.01 7.10
C ILE A 84 -3.34 1.23 6.91
N ASP A 85 -3.98 2.40 6.90
CA ASP A 85 -3.34 3.69 6.99
C ASP A 85 -3.32 4.10 8.47
N TYR A 86 -2.14 4.04 9.07
CA TYR A 86 -1.95 4.40 10.47
C TYR A 86 -1.97 5.92 10.70
N LEU A 87 -1.65 6.73 9.69
CA LEU A 87 -1.63 8.18 9.82
C LEU A 87 -3.06 8.71 9.91
N ASN A 88 -3.91 8.31 8.95
CA ASN A 88 -5.30 8.73 8.88
C ASN A 88 -6.25 7.81 9.66
N ARG A 89 -5.72 6.73 10.25
CA ARG A 89 -6.48 5.70 10.99
C ARG A 89 -7.59 5.08 10.13
N VAL A 90 -7.30 4.80 8.88
CA VAL A 90 -8.25 4.18 7.95
C VAL A 90 -7.86 2.72 7.74
N ARG A 91 -8.84 1.82 7.74
CA ARG A 91 -8.64 0.43 7.31
C ARG A 91 -9.61 0.06 6.20
N ILE A 92 -9.09 -0.61 5.19
CA ILE A 92 -9.86 -1.11 4.04
C ILE A 92 -9.67 -2.61 3.93
N LYS A 93 -10.76 -3.29 3.60
CA LYS A 93 -10.82 -4.73 3.33
C LYS A 93 -11.33 -4.90 1.91
N ILE A 94 -10.63 -5.68 1.09
CA ILE A 94 -11.00 -5.95 -0.29
C ILE A 94 -11.08 -7.47 -0.47
N TRP A 95 -12.26 -7.96 -0.82
CA TRP A 95 -12.48 -9.35 -1.21
C TRP A 95 -12.45 -9.45 -2.72
N GLY A 96 -11.92 -10.56 -3.21
CA GLY A 96 -11.75 -10.73 -4.63
C GLY A 96 -11.09 -12.02 -5.00
N HIS A 97 -10.62 -12.08 -6.23
CA HIS A 97 -9.87 -13.20 -6.78
C HIS A 97 -8.56 -12.70 -7.35
N ALA A 98 -7.49 -13.47 -7.16
CA ALA A 98 -6.17 -13.10 -7.63
C ALA A 98 -5.57 -14.16 -8.53
N LYS A 99 -4.68 -13.73 -9.42
CA LYS A 99 -3.84 -14.60 -10.23
C LYS A 99 -2.48 -13.96 -10.42
N ILE A 100 -1.50 -14.82 -10.64
CA ILE A 100 -0.15 -14.40 -10.98
C ILE A 100 0.03 -14.53 -12.48
N VAL A 101 0.63 -13.52 -13.09
CA VAL A 101 1.04 -13.54 -14.49
C VAL A 101 2.55 -13.38 -14.56
N GLU A 102 3.19 -14.31 -15.24
CA GLU A 102 4.63 -14.36 -15.47
C GLU A 102 4.94 -13.94 -16.91
N ASN A 103 6.18 -13.55 -17.19
CA ASN A 103 6.67 -13.23 -18.54
C ASN A 103 5.98 -12.05 -19.23
N GLU A 104 5.50 -11.06 -18.46
CA GLU A 104 4.92 -9.81 -18.96
C GLU A 104 5.84 -8.61 -18.69
N PRO A 105 7.00 -8.49 -19.36
CA PRO A 105 7.99 -7.47 -19.05
C PRO A 105 7.48 -6.05 -19.28
N GLU A 106 6.60 -5.84 -20.26
CA GLU A 106 5.99 -4.54 -20.56
C GLU A 106 5.03 -4.11 -19.45
N PHE A 107 4.20 -5.02 -18.96
CA PHE A 107 3.27 -4.71 -17.87
C PHE A 107 4.01 -4.50 -16.55
N ILE A 108 5.06 -5.29 -16.29
CA ILE A 108 5.96 -5.04 -15.15
C ILE A 108 6.58 -3.64 -15.27
N ALA A 109 7.07 -3.25 -16.44
CA ALA A 109 7.65 -1.93 -16.65
C ALA A 109 6.63 -0.82 -16.36
N GLU A 110 5.39 -0.95 -16.86
CA GLU A 110 4.30 0.00 -16.58
C GLU A 110 4.03 0.17 -15.07
N LEU A 111 3.92 -0.94 -14.34
CA LEU A 111 3.69 -0.94 -12.88
C LEU A 111 4.86 -0.32 -12.11
N MET A 112 6.08 -0.43 -12.66
CA MET A 112 7.32 0.06 -12.07
C MET A 112 7.70 1.49 -12.53
N CYS A 113 7.16 1.99 -13.63
CA CYS A 113 7.50 3.32 -14.18
C CYS A 113 7.19 4.46 -13.21
N SER A 114 6.15 4.33 -12.39
CA SER A 114 5.85 5.31 -11.34
C SER A 114 6.80 5.22 -10.14
N GLN A 115 7.77 4.31 -10.17
CA GLN A 115 8.62 3.90 -9.05
C GLN A 115 10.11 4.07 -9.40
N ASN A 116 10.46 5.05 -10.24
CA ASN A 116 11.77 5.19 -10.89
C ASN A 116 13.02 5.03 -10.00
N GLU A 117 12.91 5.22 -8.68
CA GLU A 117 14.01 5.05 -7.72
C GLU A 117 13.96 3.73 -6.91
N TYR A 118 12.92 2.93 -7.08
CA TYR A 118 12.70 1.69 -6.33
C TYR A 118 13.56 0.55 -6.90
N LYS A 119 14.59 0.17 -6.14
CA LYS A 119 15.64 -0.76 -6.56
C LYS A 119 15.22 -2.25 -6.60
N ALA A 120 13.98 -2.57 -6.26
CA ALA A 120 13.55 -3.97 -6.21
C ALA A 120 13.37 -4.53 -7.62
N ARG A 121 13.75 -5.80 -7.80
CA ARG A 121 13.53 -6.54 -9.04
C ARG A 121 12.17 -7.23 -8.97
N ALA A 122 11.23 -6.76 -9.79
CA ALA A 122 9.98 -7.44 -10.04
C ALA A 122 10.22 -8.73 -10.85
N GLU A 123 9.54 -9.82 -10.49
CA GLU A 123 9.63 -11.11 -11.20
C GLU A 123 8.31 -11.47 -11.90
N GLN A 124 7.17 -11.02 -11.36
CA GLN A 124 5.84 -11.37 -11.83
C GLN A 124 4.84 -10.25 -11.50
N VAL A 125 3.65 -10.32 -12.09
CA VAL A 125 2.55 -9.41 -11.80
C VAL A 125 1.48 -10.14 -11.02
N MET A 126 1.04 -9.55 -9.92
CA MET A 126 -0.19 -9.96 -9.24
C MET A 126 -1.35 -9.15 -9.82
N ILE A 127 -2.36 -9.84 -10.34
CA ILE A 127 -3.64 -9.24 -10.72
C ILE A 127 -4.66 -9.63 -9.66
N PHE A 128 -5.44 -8.66 -9.20
CA PHE A 128 -6.51 -8.85 -8.24
C PHE A 128 -7.81 -8.25 -8.78
N TYR A 129 -8.82 -9.08 -8.96
CA TYR A 129 -10.18 -8.69 -9.33
C TYR A 129 -11.00 -8.46 -8.06
N VAL A 130 -11.55 -7.28 -7.90
CA VAL A 130 -12.35 -6.84 -6.76
C VAL A 130 -13.79 -7.33 -6.93
N ASP A 131 -14.24 -8.15 -5.98
CA ASP A 131 -15.65 -8.55 -5.87
C ASP A 131 -16.41 -7.58 -4.95
N ALA A 132 -15.75 -7.15 -3.88
CA ALA A 132 -16.33 -6.30 -2.86
C ALA A 132 -15.23 -5.62 -2.03
N TRP A 133 -15.51 -4.44 -1.49
CA TRP A 133 -14.67 -3.81 -0.49
C TRP A 133 -15.48 -3.02 0.54
N ASP A 134 -14.84 -2.78 1.67
CA ASP A 134 -15.43 -2.12 2.83
C ASP A 134 -14.41 -1.27 3.59
N ARG A 135 -14.87 -0.11 4.07
CA ARG A 135 -14.12 0.83 4.90
C ARG A 135 -14.68 0.83 6.31
N ASN A 136 -13.87 0.41 7.27
CA ASN A 136 -14.30 0.25 8.65
C ASN A 136 -13.87 1.41 9.58
N CYS A 137 -14.54 1.49 10.74
CA CYS A 137 -14.32 2.50 11.79
C CYS A 137 -12.85 2.63 12.27
N PRO A 138 -12.33 3.85 12.47
CA PRO A 138 -10.93 4.14 12.86
C PRO A 138 -10.56 3.73 14.29
N GLN A 139 -11.50 3.24 15.10
CA GLN A 139 -11.27 2.92 16.51
C GLN A 139 -10.10 1.93 16.69
N HIS A 140 -9.28 2.22 17.70
CA HIS A 140 -8.11 1.45 18.13
C HIS A 140 -6.95 1.34 17.13
N ILE A 141 -6.98 2.07 16.01
CA ILE A 141 -5.81 2.18 15.13
C ILE A 141 -4.82 3.17 15.76
N PRO A 142 -3.60 2.73 16.12
CA PRO A 142 -2.58 3.64 16.65
C PRO A 142 -2.13 4.60 15.56
N GLN A 143 -1.80 5.83 15.95
CA GLN A 143 -1.22 6.78 15.01
C GLN A 143 0.26 6.46 14.83
N ARG A 144 0.66 6.19 13.59
CA ARG A 144 2.06 5.97 13.20
C ARG A 144 2.36 6.83 11.99
N ILE A 145 3.60 7.29 11.92
CA ILE A 145 4.14 8.09 10.83
C ILE A 145 5.33 7.31 10.28
N ASP A 146 5.46 7.28 8.95
CA ASP A 146 6.61 6.63 8.31
C ASP A 146 7.88 7.42 8.62
N ARG A 147 9.00 6.71 8.64
CA ARG A 147 10.29 7.28 9.06
C ARG A 147 10.71 8.42 8.14
N GLU A 148 10.49 8.26 6.85
CA GLU A 148 10.84 9.22 5.81
C GLU A 148 10.11 10.55 6.02
N ASP A 149 8.81 10.48 6.34
CA ASP A 149 8.00 11.68 6.61
C ASP A 149 8.46 12.39 7.89
N VAL A 150 8.89 11.63 8.92
CA VAL A 150 9.45 12.21 10.15
C VAL A 150 10.79 12.90 9.87
N GLU A 151 11.66 12.28 9.06
CA GLU A 151 12.96 12.84 8.71
C GLU A 151 12.82 14.16 7.94
N GLU A 152 11.87 14.26 7.00
CA GLU A 152 11.58 15.50 6.28
C GLU A 152 11.10 16.62 7.22
N LEU A 153 10.15 16.31 8.11
CA LEU A 153 9.62 17.27 9.08
C LEU A 153 10.71 17.79 10.03
N LEU A 154 11.62 16.91 10.47
CA LEU A 154 12.74 17.29 11.32
C LEU A 154 13.73 18.20 10.57
N GLN A 155 14.04 17.91 9.30
CA GLN A 155 14.92 18.76 8.49
C GLN A 155 14.35 20.16 8.30
N GLN A 156 13.07 20.28 7.97
CA GLN A 156 12.40 21.58 7.83
C GLN A 156 12.44 22.38 9.14
N ARG A 157 12.21 21.70 10.27
CA ARG A 157 12.29 22.32 11.60
C ARG A 157 13.69 22.80 11.90
N ASP A 158 14.71 21.99 11.63
CA ASP A 158 16.10 22.32 11.96
C ASP A 158 16.61 23.51 11.11
N LEU A 159 16.20 23.62 9.84
CA LEU A 159 16.44 24.81 9.02
C LEU A 159 15.81 26.07 9.63
N ARG A 160 14.56 25.96 10.11
CA ARG A 160 13.88 27.10 10.75
C ARG A 160 14.53 27.49 12.06
N ILE A 161 15.03 26.53 12.84
CA ILE A 161 15.77 26.80 14.07
C ILE A 161 17.04 27.59 13.76
N ALA A 162 17.83 27.16 12.77
CA ALA A 162 19.05 27.87 12.38
C ALA A 162 18.78 29.33 11.96
N GLU A 163 17.73 29.56 11.16
CA GLU A 163 17.32 30.91 10.76
C GLU A 163 16.93 31.78 11.96
N LEU A 164 16.16 31.22 12.89
CA LEU A 164 15.74 31.94 14.09
C LEU A 164 16.91 32.23 15.04
N GLU A 165 17.85 31.29 15.18
CA GLU A 165 19.07 31.49 15.98
C GLU A 165 19.94 32.62 15.41
N GLU A 166 20.06 32.72 14.08
CA GLU A 166 20.74 33.82 13.41
C GLU A 166 20.05 35.17 13.69
N GLN A 167 18.73 35.24 13.53
CA GLN A 167 17.96 36.46 13.80
C GLN A 167 18.10 36.92 15.27
N VAL A 168 18.01 35.97 16.21
CA VAL A 168 18.19 36.26 17.65
C VAL A 168 19.60 36.77 17.93
N SER A 169 20.62 36.20 17.30
CA SER A 169 22.02 36.66 17.42
C SER A 169 22.17 38.11 16.95
N LEU A 170 21.62 38.45 15.78
CA LEU A 170 21.65 39.79 15.21
C LEU A 170 20.91 40.83 16.08
N LEU A 171 19.74 40.47 16.60
CA LEU A 171 18.96 41.36 17.48
C LEU A 171 19.68 41.60 18.82
N LYS A 172 20.29 40.56 19.41
CA LYS A 172 21.09 40.70 20.63
C LYS A 172 22.31 41.59 20.41
N ALA A 173 22.96 41.49 19.24
CA ALA A 173 24.08 42.35 18.89
C ALA A 173 23.68 43.83 18.72
N ARG A 174 22.45 44.11 18.27
CA ARG A 174 21.89 45.47 18.16
C ARG A 174 21.42 46.09 19.47
N SER A 175 21.12 45.27 20.47
CA SER A 175 20.65 45.70 21.79
C SER A 175 21.76 45.88 22.82
N LYS A 176 23.02 45.57 22.45
CA LYS A 176 24.24 45.89 23.21
C LYS A 176 24.87 47.17 22.70
#